data_AF-A0A957VID4-F1
#
_entry.id   AF-A0A957VID4-F1
#
_cell.length_a   1.000
_cell.length_b   1.000
_cell.length_c   1.000
_cell.angle_alpha   90.00
_cell.angle_beta   90.00
_cell.angle_gamma   90.00
#
_symmetry.space_group_name_H-M   'P 1'
#
loop_
_entity.id
_entity.type
_entity.pdbx_description
1 polymer ?
#
loop_
_entity_poly.entity_id
_entity_poly.type
_entity_poly.pdbx_seq_one_letter_code
_entity_poly.pdbx_strand_id
1 'polypeptide(L)'
;MPAIASDRLVDLHNDLTHYDTVVSKQMREYLRGNEVNLQKLQIDTELEEGLRAFKTESSAEVECRREMLRYKRRIDDVVRELTRAVESSKTPSKT
;
A
#
# COMPACT_ATOMS: atom_id res chain seq x y z
N MET A 1 -12.81 8.19 27.15
CA MET A 1 -11.83 7.09 27.07
C MET A 1 -11.34 7.00 25.64
N PRO A 2 -10.04 6.78 25.37
CA PRO A 2 -9.53 6.82 24.01
C PRO A 2 -10.14 5.69 23.18
N ALA A 3 -10.34 6.00 21.90
CA ALA A 3 -10.92 5.12 20.89
C ALA A 3 -10.22 3.76 20.89
N ILE A 4 -10.87 2.75 21.46
CA ILE A 4 -10.54 1.37 21.12
C ILE A 4 -11.04 1.22 19.70
N ALA A 5 -10.19 1.50 18.71
CA ALA A 5 -10.36 0.90 17.41
C ALA A 5 -10.47 -0.60 17.67
N SER A 6 -11.53 -1.25 17.18
CA SER A 6 -11.67 -2.71 17.30
C SER A 6 -10.34 -3.39 16.95
N ASP A 7 -9.96 -4.45 17.68
CA ASP A 7 -8.69 -5.18 17.45
C ASP A 7 -8.49 -5.51 15.97
N ARG A 8 -9.58 -5.83 15.27
CA ARG A 8 -9.59 -6.10 13.83
C ARG A 8 -9.25 -4.88 12.95
N LEU A 9 -9.62 -3.66 13.35
CA LEU A 9 -9.26 -2.44 12.63
C LEU A 9 -7.77 -2.11 12.83
N VAL A 10 -7.22 -2.43 14.01
CA VAL A 10 -5.79 -2.34 14.29
C VAL A 10 -5.00 -3.31 13.42
N ASP A 11 -5.48 -4.53 13.24
CA ASP A 11 -4.84 -5.50 12.34
C ASP A 11 -4.78 -4.98 10.90
N LEU A 12 -5.90 -4.49 10.36
CA LEU A 12 -5.93 -3.88 9.01
C LEU A 12 -5.00 -2.66 8.90
N HIS A 13 -4.78 -1.94 9.99
CA HIS A 13 -3.84 -0.82 10.03
C HIS A 13 -2.39 -1.28 10.01
N ASN A 14 -2.09 -2.35 10.74
CA ASN A 14 -0.76 -2.96 10.72
C ASN A 14 -0.44 -3.52 9.34
N ASP A 15 -1.40 -4.18 8.69
CA ASP A 15 -1.26 -4.68 7.32
C ASP A 15 -1.00 -3.53 6.33
N LEU A 16 -1.75 -2.42 6.44
CA LEU A 16 -1.52 -1.23 5.62
C LEU A 16 -0.14 -0.60 5.85
N THR A 17 0.31 -0.55 7.10
CA THR A 17 1.64 -0.03 7.45
C THR A 17 2.74 -0.95 6.91
N HIS A 18 2.52 -2.26 6.96
CA HIS A 18 3.44 -3.24 6.39
C HIS A 18 3.53 -3.07 4.87
N TYR A 19 2.39 -2.94 4.20
CA TYR A 19 2.31 -2.72 2.75
C TYR A 19 3.09 -1.47 2.34
N ASP A 20 2.88 -0.33 3.01
CA ASP A 20 3.66 0.91 2.75
C ASP A 20 5.16 0.69 2.96
N THR A 21 5.55 0.00 4.04
CA THR A 21 6.95 -0.25 4.36
C THR A 21 7.65 -1.06 3.28
N VAL A 22 6.97 -2.10 2.75
CA VAL A 22 7.48 -2.94 1.67
C VAL A 22 7.68 -2.12 0.40
N VAL A 23 6.67 -1.35 -0.01
CA VAL A 23 6.72 -0.50 -1.22
C VAL A 23 7.79 0.58 -1.08
N SER A 24 7.83 1.27 0.05
CA SER A 24 8.84 2.28 0.36
C SER A 24 10.27 1.72 0.33
N LYS A 25 10.46 0.46 0.76
CA LYS A 25 11.76 -0.21 0.63
C LYS A 25 12.15 -0.40 -0.84
N GLN A 26 11.24 -0.89 -1.68
CA GLN A 26 11.50 -1.07 -3.11
C GLN A 26 11.79 0.26 -3.81
N MET A 27 11.05 1.31 -3.46
CA MET A 27 11.29 2.66 -3.99
C MET A 27 12.70 3.17 -3.64
N ARG A 28 13.18 2.92 -2.42
CA ARG A 28 14.56 3.27 -2.04
C ARG A 28 15.61 2.48 -2.81
N GLU A 29 15.38 1.20 -3.08
CA GLU A 29 16.29 0.41 -3.92
C GLU A 29 16.35 0.98 -5.34
N TYR A 30 15.20 1.31 -5.93
CA TYR A 30 15.12 1.97 -7.24
C TYR A 30 15.93 3.27 -7.30
N LEU A 31 15.72 4.16 -6.33
CA LEU A 31 16.42 5.45 -6.26
C LEU A 31 17.94 5.32 -6.07
N ARG A 32 18.39 4.19 -5.50
CA ARG A 32 19.82 3.87 -5.35
C ARG A 32 20.44 3.23 -6.58
N GLY A 33 19.64 2.92 -7.61
CA GLY A 33 20.08 2.19 -8.79
C GLY A 33 20.25 0.68 -8.55
N ASN A 34 19.69 0.16 -7.45
CA ASN A 34 19.70 -1.27 -7.15
C ASN A 34 18.55 -1.98 -7.86
N GLU A 35 18.65 -3.31 -7.96
CA GLU A 35 17.55 -4.12 -8.48
C GLU A 35 16.31 -4.01 -7.58
N VAL A 36 15.18 -3.75 -8.23
CA VAL A 36 13.86 -3.73 -7.60
C VAL A 36 13.22 -5.10 -7.70
N ASN A 37 12.73 -5.63 -6.58
CA ASN A 37 11.98 -6.88 -6.60
C ASN A 37 10.51 -6.62 -6.96
N LEU A 38 10.18 -6.81 -8.23
CA LEU A 38 8.81 -6.63 -8.77
C LEU A 38 7.77 -7.57 -8.14
N GLN A 39 8.18 -8.74 -7.62
CA GLN A 39 7.24 -9.64 -6.92
C GLN A 39 6.70 -9.01 -5.63
N LYS A 40 7.43 -8.03 -5.06
CA LYS A 40 7.00 -7.27 -3.88
C LYS A 40 6.24 -5.99 -4.22
N LEU A 41 6.05 -5.68 -5.50
CA LEU A 41 5.30 -4.53 -6.00
C LEU A 41 3.99 -4.99 -6.63
N GLN A 42 3.16 -5.61 -5.81
CA GLN A 42 1.82 -6.05 -6.18
C GLN A 42 0.79 -5.23 -5.43
N ILE A 43 -0.32 -4.92 -6.11
CA ILE A 43 -1.46 -4.28 -5.46
C ILE A 43 -2.03 -5.26 -4.44
N ASP A 44 -2.09 -4.84 -3.18
CA ASP A 44 -2.68 -5.65 -2.12
C ASP A 44 -4.21 -5.59 -2.21
N THR A 45 -4.79 -6.58 -2.90
CA THR A 45 -6.24 -6.72 -3.05
C THR A 45 -6.91 -7.24 -1.78
N GLU A 46 -6.23 -8.10 -1.03
CA GLU A 46 -6.76 -8.70 0.20
C GLU A 46 -6.98 -7.63 1.28
N LEU A 47 -6.01 -6.72 1.45
CA LEU A 47 -6.14 -5.57 2.35
C LEU A 47 -7.31 -4.66 1.95
N GLU A 48 -7.50 -4.41 0.65
CA GLU A 48 -8.62 -3.62 0.18
C GLU A 48 -9.98 -4.29 0.45
N GLU A 49 -10.09 -5.59 0.22
CA GLU A 49 -11.27 -6.38 0.54
C GLU A 49 -11.55 -6.39 2.05
N GLY A 50 -10.51 -6.59 2.87
CA GLY A 50 -10.58 -6.54 4.32
C GLY A 50 -11.09 -5.20 4.84
N LEU A 51 -10.55 -4.10 4.31
CA LEU A 51 -11.02 -2.75 4.63
C LEU A 51 -12.46 -2.52 4.20
N ARG A 52 -12.87 -2.95 2.99
CA ARG A 52 -14.25 -2.77 2.51
C ARG A 52 -15.26 -3.61 3.28
N ALA A 53 -14.88 -4.81 3.69
CA ALA A 53 -15.72 -5.74 4.44
C ALA A 53 -15.79 -5.42 5.94
N PHE A 54 -14.89 -4.56 6.45
CA PHE A 54 -14.90 -4.14 7.85
C PHE A 54 -16.24 -3.46 8.20
N LYS A 55 -16.94 -4.03 9.18
CA LYS A 55 -18.20 -3.50 9.73
C LYS A 55 -17.86 -2.46 10.80
N THR A 56 -18.18 -1.22 10.52
CA THR A 56 -17.95 -0.09 11.42
C THR A 56 -19.08 0.04 12.42
N GLU A 57 -18.74 0.25 13.69
CA GLU A 57 -19.70 0.38 14.80
C GLU A 57 -19.82 1.83 15.27
N SER A 58 -18.87 2.69 14.90
CA SER A 58 -18.86 4.11 15.25
C SER A 58 -18.52 5.01 14.05
N SER A 59 -18.87 6.30 14.16
CA SER A 59 -18.47 7.31 13.18
C SER A 59 -16.95 7.41 13.05
N ALA A 60 -16.22 7.31 14.17
CA ALA A 60 -14.76 7.34 14.19
C ALA A 60 -14.15 6.19 13.35
N GLU A 61 -14.71 4.98 13.44
CA GLU A 61 -14.25 3.85 12.63
C GLU A 61 -14.58 4.01 11.14
N VAL A 62 -15.72 4.63 10.79
CA VAL A 62 -16.05 4.97 9.41
C VAL A 62 -14.99 5.90 8.82
N GLU A 63 -14.59 6.92 9.58
CA GLU A 63 -13.57 7.88 9.16
C GLU A 63 -12.19 7.23 9.04
N CYS A 64 -11.79 6.46 10.04
CA CYS A 64 -10.53 5.71 10.03
C CYS A 64 -10.44 4.77 8.81
N ARG A 65 -11.46 3.93 8.59
CA ARG A 65 -11.53 3.05 7.40
C ARG A 65 -11.43 3.84 6.09
N ARG A 66 -12.11 4.99 6.00
CA ARG A 66 -12.07 5.86 4.80
C ARG A 66 -10.68 6.42 4.57
N GLU A 67 -9.99 6.83 5.62
CA GLU A 67 -8.62 7.34 5.55
C GLU A 67 -7.63 6.24 5.15
N MET A 68 -7.76 5.05 5.73
CA MET A 68 -6.96 3.88 5.36
C MET A 68 -7.14 3.50 3.89
N LEU A 69 -8.38 3.45 3.38
CA LEU A 69 -8.64 3.20 1.96
C LEU A 69 -8.04 4.27 1.05
N ARG A 70 -8.06 5.55 1.47
CA ARG A 70 -7.43 6.63 0.70
C ARG A 70 -5.91 6.49 0.70
N TYR A 71 -5.32 6.16 1.84
CA TYR A 71 -3.87 5.99 1.95
C TYR A 71 -3.40 4.77 1.15
N LYS A 72 -4.09 3.63 1.26
CA LYS A 72 -3.87 2.44 0.43
C LYS A 72 -3.83 2.76 -1.06
N ARG A 73 -4.79 3.54 -1.57
CA ARG A 73 -4.81 3.94 -3.00
C ARG A 73 -3.57 4.73 -3.39
N ARG A 74 -3.07 5.61 -2.52
CA ARG A 74 -1.83 6.34 -2.79
C ARG A 74 -0.63 5.40 -2.87
N ILE A 75 -0.57 4.39 -1.99
CA ILE A 75 0.46 3.35 -2.06
C ILE A 75 0.35 2.57 -3.38
N ASP A 76 -0.86 2.18 -3.79
CA ASP A 76 -1.08 1.51 -5.08
C ASP A 76 -0.62 2.36 -6.27
N ASP A 77 -0.87 3.67 -6.23
CA ASP A 77 -0.41 4.58 -7.28
C ASP A 77 1.13 4.59 -7.36
N VAL A 78 1.81 4.60 -6.21
CA VAL A 78 3.28 4.46 -6.16
C VAL A 78 3.72 3.10 -6.72
N VAL A 79 3.03 2.01 -6.39
CA VAL A 79 3.33 0.68 -6.94
C VAL A 79 3.24 0.69 -8.47
N ARG A 80 2.15 1.24 -9.04
CA ARG A 80 1.96 1.31 -10.49
C ARG A 80 3.05 2.11 -11.17
N GLU A 81 3.36 3.30 -10.64
CA GLU A 81 4.38 4.18 -11.23
C GLU A 81 5.78 3.60 -11.09
N LEU A 82 6.12 3.00 -9.95
CA LEU A 82 7.40 2.36 -9.75
C LEU A 82 7.59 1.16 -10.69
N THR A 83 6.57 0.32 -10.85
CA THR A 83 6.60 -0.80 -11.80
C THR A 83 6.81 -0.31 -13.23
N ARG A 84 6.07 0.72 -13.67
CA ARG A 84 6.26 1.35 -15.00
C ARG A 84 7.67 1.90 -15.20
N ALA A 85 8.22 2.56 -14.19
CA ALA A 85 9.56 3.15 -14.26
C ALA A 85 10.65 2.07 -14.37
N VAL A 86 10.51 0.98 -13.60
CA VAL A 86 11.42 -0.17 -13.67
C VAL A 86 11.33 -0.85 -15.03
N GLU A 87 10.13 -1.09 -15.56
CA GLU A 87 9.95 -1.69 -16.89
C GLU A 87 10.52 -0.80 -18.00
N SER A 88 10.29 0.51 -17.94
CA SER A 88 10.81 1.47 -18.93
C SER A 88 12.33 1.55 -18.93
N SER A 89 12.97 1.39 -17.77
CA SER A 89 14.44 1.37 -17.67
C SER A 89 15.08 0.12 -18.29
N LYS A 90 14.32 -0.97 -18.48
CA LYS A 90 14.82 -2.24 -19.03
C LYS A 90 14.76 -2.30 -20.56
N THR A 91 14.01 -1.43 -21.23
CA THR A 91 14.00 -1.35 -22.70
C THR A 91 15.16 -0.49 -23.20
N PRO A 92 16.16 -1.05 -23.92
CA PRO A 92 17.16 -0.22 -24.56
C PRO A 92 16.50 0.58 -25.68
N SER A 93 16.70 1.91 -25.69
CA SER A 93 16.38 2.75 -26.84
C SER A 93 17.04 2.14 -28.07
N LYS A 94 16.24 1.62 -29.00
CA LYS A 94 16.70 1.24 -30.33
C LYS A 94 17.28 2.51 -30.97
N THR A 95 18.61 2.56 -31.01
CA THR A 95 19.38 3.51 -31.82
C THR A 95 19.81 2.80 -33.08
#